data_AF-A0A8J8TPW5-F1
#
_entry.id   AF-A0A8J8TPW5-F1
#
_cell.length_a   1.000
_cell.length_b   1.000
_cell.length_c   1.000
_cell.angle_alpha   90.00
_cell.angle_beta   90.00
_cell.angle_gamma   90.00
#
_symmetry.space_group_name_H-M   'P 1'
#
loop_
_entity.id
_entity.type
_entity.pdbx_description
1 polymer ?
#
loop_
_entity_poly.entity_id
_entity_poly.type
_entity_poly.pdbx_seq_one_letter_code
_entity_poly.pdbx_strand_id
1 'polypeptide(L)'
;MDEVTFAVLGTGGIGRRALEVSQHKEALTPVAACDRHGTAIDFDGLDVDELLAATEGNIDSEPRDGDVATDGGAATAESEGGVKQHGEDEGVVASEQARPSADPIQDVIDRGEEIDAVLLALPNYEHDFIPRVADRFLEGDYSGVLIDVLKRSRVIDMLDERTETFEEQGITFICGAGATPGLLTGAAALAAQSFVEVTDVDIWWGVGLKSGYEDNRGTVREDIAHLPEYDIETARDLSDAEIEAIIDDHEGAIEFEDMEHADDVLLERAGVCDAEDVTVGGILDVRSDEKPTTTTVSVTGTTFDGETATNTFRLDDATSMEANVNGPALGYLKAGVRRNRAGEYGVFGPAELMPGF
;
A
#
# COMPACT_ATOMS: atom_id res chain seq x y z
N MET A 1 2.36 26.39 8.60
CA MET A 1 2.59 25.23 9.48
C MET A 1 2.87 24.11 8.52
N ASP A 2 4.13 23.71 8.46
CA ASP A 2 4.59 22.70 7.49
C ASP A 2 4.68 21.31 8.14
N GLU A 3 4.45 21.22 9.45
CA GLU A 3 4.34 19.95 10.19
C GLU A 3 3.06 19.21 9.78
N VAL A 4 3.20 17.90 9.65
CA VAL A 4 2.15 16.95 9.31
C VAL A 4 2.18 15.83 10.34
N THR A 5 1.10 15.66 11.09
CA THR A 5 0.90 14.46 11.93
C THR A 5 0.23 13.38 11.11
N PHE A 6 0.67 12.13 11.25
CA PHE A 6 0.00 11.04 10.54
C PHE A 6 -0.13 9.77 11.37
N ALA A 7 -1.12 8.96 11.00
CA ALA A 7 -1.35 7.63 11.54
C ALA A 7 -1.03 6.55 10.49
N VAL A 8 -0.64 5.36 10.96
CA VAL A 8 -0.48 4.16 10.12
C VAL A 8 -1.45 3.08 10.59
N LEU A 9 -2.37 2.66 9.72
CA LEU A 9 -3.22 1.50 9.96
C LEU A 9 -2.56 0.29 9.30
N GLY A 10 -2.25 -0.74 10.08
CA GLY A 10 -1.53 -1.92 9.67
C GLY A 10 -0.03 -1.80 9.89
N THR A 11 0.49 -2.41 10.95
CA THR A 11 1.94 -2.48 11.25
C THR A 11 2.60 -3.75 10.68
N GLY A 12 2.15 -4.18 9.50
CA GLY A 12 2.80 -5.21 8.70
C GLY A 12 4.09 -4.71 8.01
N GLY A 13 4.56 -5.44 7.00
CA GLY A 13 5.78 -5.09 6.25
C GLY A 13 5.79 -3.66 5.71
N ILE A 14 4.70 -3.23 5.06
CA ILE A 14 4.59 -1.86 4.51
C ILE A 14 4.53 -0.83 5.65
N GLY A 15 3.59 -0.94 6.58
CA GLY A 15 3.37 0.09 7.60
C GLY A 15 4.58 0.32 8.50
N ARG A 16 5.31 -0.74 8.87
CA ARG A 16 6.57 -0.60 9.63
C ARG A 16 7.64 0.16 8.85
N ARG A 17 7.76 -0.10 7.55
CA ARG A 17 8.72 0.60 6.69
C ARG A 17 8.28 2.04 6.43
N ALA A 18 6.99 2.33 6.38
CA ALA A 18 6.48 3.70 6.40
C ALA A 18 6.91 4.46 7.68
N LEU A 19 6.78 3.83 8.86
CA LEU A 19 7.25 4.42 10.12
C LEU A 19 8.78 4.66 10.08
N GLU A 20 9.57 3.66 9.67
CA GLU A 20 11.03 3.79 9.53
C GLU A 20 11.44 4.92 8.56
N VAL A 21 10.86 4.94 7.35
CA VAL A 21 11.17 5.98 6.34
C VAL A 21 10.76 7.37 6.83
N SER A 22 9.69 7.48 7.63
CA SER A 22 9.21 8.77 8.16
C SER A 22 10.25 9.47 9.05
N GLN A 23 11.12 8.73 9.75
CA GLN A 23 12.21 9.30 10.55
C GLN A 23 13.24 10.08 9.71
N HIS A 24 13.27 9.85 8.40
CA HIS A 24 14.16 10.53 7.45
C HIS A 24 13.46 11.67 6.69
N LYS A 25 12.20 11.98 7.02
CA LYS A 25 11.39 12.99 6.35
C LYS A 25 11.20 14.20 7.27
N GLU A 26 11.59 15.36 6.79
CA GLU A 26 11.35 16.61 7.53
C GLU A 26 9.85 16.92 7.60
N ALA A 27 9.43 17.42 8.77
CA ALA A 27 8.08 17.90 9.06
C ALA A 27 6.97 16.83 8.91
N LEU A 28 7.31 15.56 9.14
CA LEU A 28 6.37 14.45 9.17
C LEU A 28 6.54 13.69 10.48
N THR A 29 5.49 13.66 11.30
CA THR A 29 5.53 13.04 12.64
C THR A 29 4.48 11.93 12.73
N PRO A 30 4.87 10.65 12.88
CA PRO A 30 3.93 9.59 13.17
C PRO A 30 3.40 9.75 14.60
N VAL A 31 2.09 9.86 14.76
CA VAL A 31 1.43 10.05 16.07
C VAL A 31 0.53 8.89 16.46
N ALA A 32 0.21 8.00 15.52
CA ALA A 32 -0.57 6.81 15.81
C ALA A 32 -0.17 5.64 14.90
N ALA A 33 -0.23 4.43 15.44
CA ALA A 33 -0.04 3.18 14.70
C ALA A 33 -0.94 2.10 15.29
N CYS A 34 -1.59 1.29 14.46
CA CYS A 34 -2.41 0.19 14.92
C CYS A 34 -2.28 -1.06 14.04
N ASP A 35 -2.60 -2.21 14.62
CA ASP A 35 -2.90 -3.46 13.92
C ASP A 35 -4.16 -4.09 14.53
N ARG A 36 -4.42 -5.38 14.32
CA ARG A 36 -5.63 -6.03 14.87
C ARG A 36 -5.58 -6.23 16.39
N HIS A 37 -4.41 -6.10 17.02
CA HIS A 37 -4.21 -6.40 18.43
C HIS A 37 -4.32 -5.15 19.33
N GLY A 38 -4.00 -3.98 18.79
CA GLY A 38 -4.13 -2.73 19.54
C GLY A 38 -3.65 -1.50 18.81
N THR A 39 -3.47 -0.43 19.58
CA THR A 39 -3.14 0.91 19.06
C THR A 39 -2.11 1.58 19.96
N ALA A 40 -1.09 2.20 19.35
CA ALA A 40 -0.19 3.18 19.97
C ALA A 40 -0.57 4.59 19.52
N ILE A 41 -0.67 5.55 20.45
CA ILE A 41 -0.99 6.96 20.16
C ILE A 41 -0.13 7.86 21.04
N ASP A 42 0.66 8.74 20.41
CA ASP A 42 1.38 9.83 21.06
C ASP A 42 1.46 11.05 20.14
N PHE A 43 0.78 12.15 20.51
CA PHE A 43 0.76 13.38 19.71
C PHE A 43 2.03 14.23 19.84
N ASP A 44 2.90 13.92 20.80
CA ASP A 44 4.27 14.45 20.81
C ASP A 44 5.19 13.69 19.83
N GLY A 45 4.69 12.57 19.27
CA GLY A 45 5.35 11.71 18.29
C GLY A 45 5.70 10.34 18.87
N LEU A 46 5.42 9.28 18.12
CA LEU A 46 5.78 7.91 18.50
C LEU A 46 7.30 7.72 18.53
N ASP A 47 7.81 6.99 19.52
CA ASP A 47 9.15 6.41 19.50
C ASP A 47 9.16 5.25 18.50
N VAL A 48 9.45 5.56 17.25
CA VAL A 48 9.45 4.59 16.15
C VAL A 48 10.52 3.52 16.35
N ASP A 49 11.68 3.84 16.92
CA ASP A 49 12.75 2.85 17.14
C ASP A 49 12.29 1.80 18.16
N GLU A 50 11.65 2.22 19.25
CA GLU A 50 11.07 1.31 20.25
C GLU A 50 9.97 0.46 19.65
N LEU A 51 9.03 1.06 18.91
CA LEU A 51 7.91 0.34 18.30
C LEU A 51 8.39 -0.72 17.30
N LEU A 52 9.39 -0.37 16.46
CA LEU A 52 9.98 -1.31 15.52
C LEU A 52 10.77 -2.42 16.21
N ALA A 53 11.50 -2.13 17.28
CA ALA A 53 12.22 -3.15 18.04
C ALA A 53 11.25 -4.11 18.76
N ALA A 54 10.17 -3.59 19.35
CA ALA A 54 9.18 -4.38 20.07
C ALA A 54 8.39 -5.33 19.17
N THR A 55 8.17 -4.94 17.91
CA THR A 55 7.38 -5.71 16.95
C THR A 55 8.22 -6.64 16.07
N GLU A 56 9.57 -6.61 16.16
CA GLU A 56 10.48 -7.41 15.33
C GLU A 56 10.21 -8.94 15.45
N GLY A 57 10.05 -9.62 14.30
CA GLY A 57 9.73 -11.05 14.25
C GLY A 57 8.30 -11.42 14.65
N ASN A 58 7.46 -10.42 14.93
CA ASN A 58 6.05 -10.58 15.32
C ASN A 58 5.13 -9.81 14.36
N ILE A 59 5.34 -10.01 13.07
CA ILE A 59 4.62 -9.30 12.01
C ILE A 59 3.29 -10.00 11.78
N ASP A 60 2.20 -9.36 12.20
CA ASP A 60 0.88 -9.84 11.86
C ASP A 60 0.57 -9.59 10.38
N SER A 61 0.72 -10.63 9.57
CA SER A 61 0.47 -10.60 8.12
C SER A 61 -0.62 -11.59 7.68
N GLU A 62 -1.18 -12.38 8.60
CA GLU A 62 -2.01 -13.54 8.27
C GLU A 62 -3.50 -13.32 8.59
N PRO A 63 -4.41 -13.58 7.64
CA PRO A 63 -5.79 -13.93 7.96
C PRO A 63 -5.78 -15.26 8.71
N ARG A 64 -6.39 -15.34 9.90
CA ARG A 64 -6.64 -16.62 10.57
C ARG A 64 -7.99 -17.20 10.10
N ASP A 65 -8.08 -18.53 10.07
CA ASP A 65 -9.34 -19.26 9.85
C ASP A 65 -10.44 -18.70 10.77
N GLY A 66 -11.40 -17.98 10.19
CA GLY A 66 -12.51 -17.36 10.93
C GLY A 66 -12.52 -15.83 11.00
N ASP A 67 -11.65 -15.11 10.30
CA ASP A 67 -11.64 -13.63 10.24
C ASP A 67 -12.87 -12.99 9.53
N VAL A 68 -13.99 -13.71 9.48
CA VAL A 68 -15.31 -13.18 9.16
C VAL A 68 -16.25 -13.43 10.34
N ALA A 69 -16.04 -12.72 11.46
CA ALA A 69 -17.09 -12.34 12.40
C ALA A 69 -16.52 -11.51 13.56
N THR A 70 -16.83 -10.21 13.58
CA THR A 70 -17.01 -9.52 14.86
C THR A 70 -18.26 -10.08 15.54
N ASP A 71 -18.11 -11.11 16.38
CA ASP A 71 -18.86 -11.24 17.62
C ASP A 71 -18.15 -12.24 18.56
N GLY A 72 -18.12 -11.92 19.85
CA GLY A 72 -17.12 -12.40 20.79
C GLY A 72 -17.00 -13.92 21.01
N GLY A 73 -15.80 -14.37 21.35
CA GLY A 73 -15.57 -15.72 21.85
C GLY A 73 -14.10 -16.11 21.98
N ALA A 74 -13.61 -16.19 23.21
CA ALA A 74 -12.27 -16.66 23.56
C ALA A 74 -12.04 -18.15 23.23
N ALA A 75 -10.83 -18.51 22.78
CA ALA A 75 -10.13 -19.74 23.17
C ALA A 75 -8.65 -19.74 22.74
N THR A 76 -7.77 -19.90 23.72
CA THR A 76 -6.31 -20.12 23.64
C THR A 76 -5.94 -21.55 23.29
N ALA A 77 -4.86 -21.77 22.53
CA ALA A 77 -4.09 -23.01 22.55
C ALA A 77 -2.60 -22.73 22.32
N GLU A 78 -1.77 -23.11 23.30
CA GLU A 78 -0.31 -23.01 23.30
C GLU A 78 0.35 -24.12 22.47
N SER A 79 1.45 -23.80 21.78
CA SER A 79 2.42 -24.79 21.32
C SER A 79 3.85 -24.25 21.52
N GLU A 80 4.69 -25.04 22.20
CA GLU A 80 6.06 -24.69 22.58
C GLU A 80 7.07 -24.99 21.45
N GLY A 81 7.95 -24.02 21.15
CA GLY A 81 9.23 -24.30 20.49
C GLY A 81 9.86 -23.15 19.70
N GLY A 82 10.60 -22.25 20.38
CA GLY A 82 11.61 -21.38 19.76
C GLY A 82 11.14 -19.98 19.34
N VAL A 83 11.24 -19.01 20.27
CA VAL A 83 11.18 -17.53 20.10
C VAL A 83 10.35 -17.02 18.91
N LYS A 84 9.04 -17.29 18.94
CA LYS A 84 7.98 -16.46 18.36
C LYS A 84 6.90 -16.41 19.44
N GLN A 85 6.62 -15.23 20.00
CA GLN A 85 5.65 -15.11 21.09
C GLN A 85 4.24 -15.22 20.51
N HIS A 86 3.66 -16.42 20.54
CA HIS A 86 2.22 -16.60 20.41
C HIS A 86 1.59 -16.34 21.78
N GLY A 87 1.08 -15.12 22.00
CA GLY A 87 0.53 -14.67 23.28
C GLY A 87 -0.20 -13.33 23.17
N GLU A 88 -0.76 -12.85 24.30
CA GLU A 88 -1.54 -11.59 24.41
C GLU A 88 -0.75 -10.32 24.03
N ASP A 89 0.55 -10.45 23.77
CA ASP A 89 1.51 -9.40 23.40
C ASP A 89 1.96 -9.51 21.91
N GLU A 90 1.05 -9.85 21.00
CA GLU A 90 1.30 -9.99 19.54
C GLU A 90 1.12 -8.65 18.80
N GLY A 91 2.02 -8.30 17.86
CA GLY A 91 1.89 -7.05 17.08
C GLY A 91 2.22 -5.80 17.89
N VAL A 92 1.54 -4.67 17.60
CA VAL A 92 1.87 -3.34 18.15
C VAL A 92 1.81 -3.30 19.66
N VAL A 93 0.98 -4.15 20.30
CA VAL A 93 0.86 -4.22 21.77
C VAL A 93 2.12 -4.74 22.48
N ALA A 94 3.09 -5.27 21.74
CA ALA A 94 4.41 -5.57 22.28
C ALA A 94 5.20 -4.31 22.67
N SER A 95 4.87 -3.15 22.09
CA SER A 95 5.47 -1.84 22.42
C SER A 95 4.94 -1.29 23.74
N GLU A 96 5.80 -0.65 24.52
CA GLU A 96 5.39 0.02 25.77
C GLU A 96 4.45 1.22 25.53
N GLN A 97 4.38 1.71 24.28
CA GLN A 97 3.54 2.83 23.86
C GLN A 97 2.11 2.40 23.48
N ALA A 98 1.90 1.10 23.30
CA ALA A 98 0.65 0.55 22.79
C ALA A 98 -0.26 0.03 23.89
N ARG A 99 -1.55 -0.05 23.56
CA ARG A 99 -2.56 -0.70 24.41
C ARG A 99 -3.39 -1.68 23.60
N PRO A 100 -3.76 -2.85 24.16
CA PRO A 100 -4.73 -3.73 23.53
C PRO A 100 -6.04 -3.02 23.26
N SER A 101 -6.63 -3.28 22.10
CA SER A 101 -7.92 -2.73 21.71
C SER A 101 -8.73 -3.74 20.93
N ALA A 102 -10.04 -3.76 21.20
CA ALA A 102 -10.99 -4.58 20.46
C ALA A 102 -11.41 -3.93 19.14
N ASP A 103 -11.15 -2.61 18.98
CA ASP A 103 -11.38 -1.90 17.73
C ASP A 103 -10.27 -0.85 17.49
N PRO A 104 -9.07 -1.29 17.09
CA PRO A 104 -7.90 -0.43 16.97
C PRO A 104 -8.06 0.70 15.96
N ILE A 105 -8.79 0.46 14.86
CA ILE A 105 -9.11 1.48 13.85
C ILE A 105 -10.01 2.56 14.46
N GLN A 106 -11.01 2.19 15.27
CA GLN A 106 -11.87 3.16 15.94
C GLN A 106 -11.08 4.05 16.90
N ASP A 107 -10.09 3.50 17.62
CA ASP A 107 -9.24 4.30 18.50
C ASP A 107 -8.49 5.42 17.76
N VAL A 108 -8.14 5.20 16.48
CA VAL A 108 -7.52 6.24 15.62
C VAL A 108 -8.58 7.24 15.13
N ILE A 109 -9.74 6.76 14.69
CA ILE A 109 -10.86 7.61 14.25
C ILE A 109 -11.32 8.56 15.36
N ASP A 110 -11.46 8.07 16.59
CA ASP A 110 -11.85 8.84 17.78
C ASP A 110 -10.87 9.98 18.12
N ARG A 111 -9.69 9.96 17.49
CA ARG A 111 -8.61 10.94 17.62
C ARG A 111 -8.33 11.73 16.34
N GLY A 112 -9.21 11.60 15.34
CA GLY A 112 -9.01 12.16 14.00
C GLY A 112 -8.77 13.67 13.96
N GLU A 113 -9.31 14.44 14.91
CA GLU A 113 -9.11 15.90 14.99
C GLU A 113 -7.62 16.31 15.19
N GLU A 114 -6.79 15.41 15.69
CA GLU A 114 -5.36 15.63 15.98
C GLU A 114 -4.43 15.01 14.89
N ILE A 115 -5.00 14.43 13.82
CA ILE A 115 -4.29 13.63 12.82
C ILE A 115 -4.54 14.20 11.41
N ASP A 116 -3.51 14.84 10.80
CA ASP A 116 -3.64 15.41 9.46
C ASP A 116 -3.87 14.36 8.37
N ALA A 117 -3.29 13.16 8.52
CA ALA A 117 -3.34 12.10 7.53
C ALA A 117 -3.32 10.68 8.10
N VAL A 118 -3.89 9.72 7.38
CA VAL A 118 -3.91 8.30 7.74
C VAL A 118 -3.43 7.47 6.54
N LEU A 119 -2.32 6.77 6.72
CA LEU A 119 -1.82 5.78 5.77
C LEU A 119 -2.47 4.43 6.05
N LEU A 120 -3.22 3.93 5.07
CA LEU A 120 -3.85 2.63 5.05
C LEU A 120 -2.85 1.59 4.51
N ALA A 121 -1.96 1.11 5.38
CA ALA A 121 -1.00 0.04 5.09
C ALA A 121 -1.59 -1.35 5.39
N LEU A 122 -2.87 -1.52 5.08
CA LEU A 122 -3.64 -2.73 5.34
C LEU A 122 -3.69 -3.61 4.09
N PRO A 123 -3.61 -4.94 4.22
CA PRO A 123 -3.84 -5.83 3.08
C PRO A 123 -5.31 -5.77 2.67
N ASN A 124 -5.59 -5.77 1.35
CA ASN A 124 -6.94 -5.70 0.81
C ASN A 124 -7.39 -7.06 0.25
N TYR A 125 -7.41 -8.08 1.13
CA TYR A 125 -7.85 -9.44 0.77
C TYR A 125 -9.33 -9.53 0.42
N GLU A 126 -10.14 -8.58 0.89
CA GLU A 126 -11.51 -8.36 0.44
C GLU A 126 -11.52 -7.07 -0.36
N HIS A 127 -12.03 -7.10 -1.59
CA HIS A 127 -11.97 -5.95 -2.51
C HIS A 127 -12.53 -4.65 -1.94
N ASP A 128 -13.41 -4.72 -0.94
CA ASP A 128 -14.07 -3.60 -0.31
C ASP A 128 -13.52 -3.25 1.09
N PHE A 129 -12.45 -3.89 1.58
CA PHE A 129 -11.93 -3.61 2.92
C PHE A 129 -11.46 -2.17 3.08
N ILE A 130 -10.61 -1.66 2.18
CA ILE A 130 -10.18 -0.25 2.20
C ILE A 130 -11.35 0.73 2.03
N PRO A 131 -12.27 0.56 1.05
CA PRO A 131 -13.48 1.37 0.97
C PRO A 131 -14.32 1.39 2.26
N ARG A 132 -14.50 0.24 2.93
CA ARG A 132 -15.22 0.16 4.21
C ARG A 132 -14.47 0.85 5.35
N VAL A 133 -13.14 0.77 5.38
CA VAL A 133 -12.34 1.53 6.35
C VAL A 133 -12.52 3.04 6.11
N ALA A 134 -12.52 3.50 4.85
CA ALA A 134 -12.80 4.89 4.53
C ALA A 134 -14.23 5.31 4.95
N ASP A 135 -15.22 4.43 4.79
CA ASP A 135 -16.58 4.66 5.29
C ASP A 135 -16.62 4.85 6.82
N ARG A 136 -15.80 4.10 7.58
CA ARG A 136 -15.68 4.30 9.03
C ARG A 136 -15.12 5.68 9.39
N PHE A 137 -14.16 6.20 8.63
CA PHE A 137 -13.65 7.55 8.82
C PHE A 137 -14.71 8.61 8.49
N LEU A 138 -15.51 8.41 7.44
CA LEU A 138 -16.68 9.25 7.14
C LEU A 138 -17.69 9.24 8.30
N GLU A 139 -18.04 8.06 8.82
CA GLU A 139 -18.97 7.90 9.95
C GLU A 139 -18.43 8.51 11.25
N GLY A 140 -17.11 8.57 11.40
CA GLY A 140 -16.42 9.19 12.52
C GLY A 140 -16.20 10.69 12.40
N ASP A 141 -16.82 11.35 11.42
CA ASP A 141 -16.68 12.78 11.13
C ASP A 141 -15.23 13.23 10.84
N TYR A 142 -14.35 12.33 10.38
CA TYR A 142 -12.96 12.66 10.07
C TYR A 142 -12.86 13.67 8.91
N SER A 143 -11.98 14.65 9.04
CA SER A 143 -11.59 15.57 7.95
C SER A 143 -10.08 15.68 7.90
N GLY A 144 -9.50 15.37 6.75
CA GLY A 144 -8.06 15.22 6.59
C GLY A 144 -7.72 14.36 5.39
N VAL A 145 -6.59 13.65 5.42
CA VAL A 145 -6.11 12.85 4.30
C VAL A 145 -6.19 11.37 4.60
N LEU A 146 -6.78 10.60 3.69
CA LEU A 146 -6.64 9.14 3.67
C LEU A 146 -5.74 8.77 2.49
N ILE A 147 -4.81 7.84 2.67
CA ILE A 147 -3.92 7.41 1.59
C ILE A 147 -3.70 5.90 1.65
N ASP A 148 -3.77 5.24 0.51
CA ASP A 148 -3.46 3.82 0.37
C ASP A 148 -2.31 3.57 -0.62
N VAL A 149 -1.87 2.31 -0.66
CA VAL A 149 -0.86 1.82 -1.61
C VAL A 149 -1.38 0.60 -2.39
N LEU A 150 -2.68 0.60 -2.71
CA LEU A 150 -3.36 -0.53 -3.35
C LEU A 150 -2.92 -0.73 -4.80
N LYS A 151 -2.97 -2.00 -5.23
CA LYS A 151 -2.63 -2.41 -6.60
C LYS A 151 -3.80 -2.48 -7.57
N ARG A 152 -5.01 -2.84 -7.13
CA ARG A 152 -6.10 -3.32 -8.01
C ARG A 152 -7.03 -2.22 -8.51
N SER A 153 -7.33 -2.22 -9.81
CA SER A 153 -8.18 -1.25 -10.51
C SER A 153 -9.59 -1.17 -9.92
N ARG A 154 -10.22 -2.31 -9.62
CA ARG A 154 -11.59 -2.36 -9.09
C ARG A 154 -11.80 -1.56 -7.81
N VAL A 155 -10.77 -1.41 -6.98
CA VAL A 155 -10.89 -0.68 -5.70
C VAL A 155 -10.94 0.82 -5.94
N ILE A 156 -10.29 1.31 -7.00
CA ILE A 156 -10.29 2.72 -7.39
C ILE A 156 -11.70 3.16 -7.77
N ASP A 157 -12.42 2.36 -8.55
CA ASP A 157 -13.81 2.65 -8.93
C ASP A 157 -14.72 2.79 -7.69
N MET A 158 -14.54 1.90 -6.71
CA MET A 158 -15.30 1.95 -5.45
C MET A 158 -14.99 3.22 -4.65
N LEU A 159 -13.75 3.69 -4.67
CA LEU A 159 -13.37 4.94 -4.03
C LEU A 159 -13.94 6.15 -4.79
N ASP A 160 -13.94 6.13 -6.13
CA ASP A 160 -14.46 7.21 -6.96
C ASP A 160 -15.97 7.42 -6.75
N GLU A 161 -16.73 6.35 -6.50
CA GLU A 161 -18.15 6.42 -6.08
C GLU A 161 -18.36 7.26 -4.80
N ARG A 162 -17.33 7.45 -3.97
CA ARG A 162 -17.37 8.21 -2.72
C ARG A 162 -16.90 9.67 -2.86
N THR A 163 -16.51 10.11 -4.06
CA THR A 163 -15.93 11.44 -4.29
C THR A 163 -16.78 12.57 -3.71
N GLU A 164 -18.08 12.62 -4.03
CA GLU A 164 -18.98 13.67 -3.52
C GLU A 164 -19.05 13.67 -1.98
N THR A 165 -19.13 12.49 -1.37
CA THR A 165 -19.16 12.35 0.10
C THR A 165 -17.85 12.79 0.74
N PHE A 166 -16.71 12.44 0.15
CA PHE A 166 -15.40 12.92 0.63
C PHE A 166 -15.26 14.43 0.48
N GLU A 167 -15.77 15.02 -0.61
CA GLU A 167 -15.79 16.47 -0.79
C GLU A 167 -16.64 17.19 0.27
N GLU A 168 -17.83 16.65 0.58
CA GLU A 168 -18.72 17.19 1.61
C GLU A 168 -18.11 17.11 3.01
N GLN A 169 -17.41 16.01 3.32
CA GLN A 169 -16.76 15.78 4.61
C GLN A 169 -15.41 16.49 4.77
N GLY A 170 -14.82 16.97 3.67
CA GLY A 170 -13.47 17.56 3.68
C GLY A 170 -12.36 16.50 3.79
N ILE A 171 -12.56 15.34 3.17
CA ILE A 171 -11.57 14.28 3.04
C ILE A 171 -10.88 14.38 1.68
N THR A 172 -9.56 14.30 1.68
CA THR A 172 -8.74 14.15 0.48
C THR A 172 -8.20 12.72 0.47
N PHE A 173 -8.73 11.86 -0.39
CA PHE A 173 -8.30 10.46 -0.51
C PHE A 173 -7.24 10.35 -1.62
N ILE A 174 -6.09 9.75 -1.32
CA ILE A 174 -5.05 9.44 -2.31
C ILE A 174 -4.98 7.93 -2.52
N CYS A 175 -5.39 7.45 -3.69
CA CYS A 175 -5.42 6.04 -4.01
C CYS A 175 -4.18 5.60 -4.80
N GLY A 176 -3.71 4.37 -4.56
CA GLY A 176 -2.62 3.75 -5.31
C GLY A 176 -1.29 4.51 -5.22
N ALA A 177 -0.86 4.93 -4.03
CA ALA A 177 0.30 5.82 -3.87
C ALA A 177 1.65 5.11 -3.61
N GLY A 178 1.79 3.86 -4.05
CA GLY A 178 2.97 3.03 -3.81
C GLY A 178 4.06 3.16 -4.89
N ALA A 179 4.55 2.00 -5.36
CA ALA A 179 5.52 1.94 -6.46
C ALA A 179 4.80 1.92 -7.81
N THR A 180 3.94 0.92 -7.98
CA THR A 180 2.98 0.77 -9.07
C THR A 180 1.74 0.19 -8.40
N PRO A 181 0.57 0.82 -8.53
CA PRO A 181 0.42 2.22 -8.89
C PRO A 181 1.17 3.12 -7.89
N GLY A 182 1.53 4.33 -8.33
CA GLY A 182 2.26 5.29 -7.51
C GLY A 182 3.38 5.99 -8.27
N LEU A 183 4.62 5.70 -7.90
CA LEU A 183 5.82 6.28 -8.52
C LEU A 183 5.85 6.10 -10.04
N LEU A 184 5.57 4.91 -10.54
CA LEU A 184 5.63 4.59 -11.97
C LEU A 184 4.45 5.21 -12.73
N THR A 185 3.26 5.23 -12.14
CA THR A 185 2.08 5.90 -12.72
C THR A 185 2.34 7.41 -12.88
N GLY A 186 2.87 8.06 -11.83
CA GLY A 186 3.24 9.47 -11.89
C GLY A 186 4.35 9.75 -12.91
N ALA A 187 5.34 8.85 -13.01
CA ALA A 187 6.39 8.94 -14.03
C ALA A 187 5.83 8.78 -15.46
N ALA A 188 4.86 7.89 -15.66
CA ALA A 188 4.18 7.71 -16.94
C ALA A 188 3.40 8.97 -17.34
N ALA A 189 2.62 9.55 -16.42
CA ALA A 189 1.89 10.79 -16.65
C ALA A 189 2.81 11.97 -17.04
N LEU A 190 4.02 12.04 -16.45
CA LEU A 190 5.05 13.01 -16.83
C LEU A 190 5.65 12.72 -18.20
N ALA A 191 6.00 11.47 -18.48
CA ALA A 191 6.59 11.06 -19.75
C ALA A 191 5.63 11.26 -20.94
N ALA A 192 4.32 11.13 -20.70
CA ALA A 192 3.25 11.31 -21.67
C ALA A 192 3.20 12.72 -22.28
N GLN A 193 3.67 13.74 -21.57
CA GLN A 193 3.60 15.15 -22.00
C GLN A 193 4.40 15.48 -23.27
N SER A 194 5.22 14.54 -23.77
CA SER A 194 5.94 14.67 -25.05
C SER A 194 5.12 14.27 -26.27
N PHE A 195 3.98 13.59 -26.07
CA PHE A 195 3.19 12.97 -27.11
C PHE A 195 1.87 13.72 -27.33
N VAL A 196 1.39 13.71 -28.57
CA VAL A 196 0.02 14.16 -28.90
C VAL A 196 -1.00 13.05 -28.69
N GLU A 197 -0.54 11.79 -28.70
CA GLU A 197 -1.31 10.57 -28.48
C GLU A 197 -0.35 9.54 -27.89
N VAL A 198 -0.68 9.00 -26.72
CA VAL A 198 -0.02 7.84 -26.12
C VAL A 198 -0.71 6.61 -26.66
N THR A 199 0.07 5.61 -27.07
CA THR A 199 -0.45 4.35 -27.64
C THR A 199 -0.17 3.15 -26.75
N ASP A 200 0.84 3.23 -25.89
CA ASP A 200 1.20 2.11 -25.01
C ASP A 200 1.90 2.65 -23.74
N VAL A 201 1.53 2.09 -22.59
CA VAL A 201 2.24 2.22 -21.33
C VAL A 201 2.56 0.83 -20.80
N ASP A 202 3.85 0.49 -20.80
CA ASP A 202 4.36 -0.81 -20.37
C ASP A 202 5.10 -0.65 -19.03
N ILE A 203 4.58 -1.29 -17.99
CA ILE A 203 5.20 -1.36 -16.66
C ILE A 203 5.73 -2.77 -16.44
N TRP A 204 7.04 -2.86 -16.20
CA TRP A 204 7.72 -4.12 -15.91
C TRP A 204 8.46 -4.02 -14.59
N TRP A 205 8.01 -4.72 -13.55
CA TRP A 205 8.59 -4.65 -12.22
C TRP A 205 9.48 -5.85 -11.88
N GLY A 206 10.36 -5.66 -10.90
CA GLY A 206 11.25 -6.70 -10.39
C GLY A 206 11.37 -6.58 -8.89
N VAL A 207 11.03 -7.66 -8.19
CA VAL A 207 11.08 -7.73 -6.72
C VAL A 207 11.91 -8.95 -6.32
N GLY A 208 12.98 -8.70 -5.56
CA GLY A 208 13.68 -9.72 -4.81
C GLY A 208 13.32 -9.60 -3.33
N LEU A 209 12.94 -10.71 -2.69
CA LEU A 209 12.56 -10.71 -1.28
C LEU A 209 13.72 -11.19 -0.40
N LYS A 210 14.34 -10.25 0.31
CA LYS A 210 15.48 -10.54 1.19
C LYS A 210 15.19 -11.51 2.33
N SER A 211 13.98 -11.45 2.87
CA SER A 211 13.52 -12.33 3.94
C SER A 211 12.79 -13.58 3.43
N GLY A 212 12.68 -13.74 2.10
CA GLY A 212 11.91 -14.80 1.48
C GLY A 212 10.41 -14.70 1.75
N TYR A 213 9.70 -15.83 1.54
CA TYR A 213 8.25 -15.90 1.66
C TYR A 213 7.72 -15.58 3.06
N GLU A 214 8.36 -16.07 4.14
CA GLU A 214 7.80 -16.04 5.49
C GLU A 214 7.43 -14.62 5.99
N ASP A 215 8.26 -13.63 5.70
CA ASP A 215 8.02 -12.25 6.16
C ASP A 215 7.21 -11.42 5.14
N ASN A 216 6.87 -12.00 3.99
CA ASN A 216 6.19 -11.32 2.87
C ASN A 216 4.93 -12.08 2.40
N ARG A 217 4.39 -12.95 3.25
CA ARG A 217 3.30 -13.88 2.91
C ARG A 217 2.11 -13.22 2.24
N GLY A 218 1.69 -12.06 2.77
CA GLY A 218 0.56 -11.32 2.22
C GLY A 218 0.80 -10.83 0.80
N THR A 219 1.97 -10.23 0.55
CA THR A 219 2.39 -9.76 -0.77
C THR A 219 2.52 -10.91 -1.76
N VAL A 220 3.17 -12.02 -1.36
CA VAL A 220 3.36 -13.18 -2.24
C VAL A 220 2.01 -13.84 -2.60
N ARG A 221 1.10 -13.97 -1.63
CA ARG A 221 -0.27 -14.49 -1.87
C ARG A 221 -1.05 -13.57 -2.81
N GLU A 222 -0.96 -12.25 -2.61
CA GLU A 222 -1.59 -11.27 -3.49
C GLU A 222 -1.07 -11.40 -4.93
N ASP A 223 0.25 -11.54 -5.12
CA ASP A 223 0.85 -11.69 -6.44
C ASP A 223 0.45 -13.02 -7.10
N ILE A 224 0.44 -14.15 -6.36
CA ILE A 224 -0.05 -15.46 -6.86
C ILE A 224 -1.47 -15.37 -7.42
N ALA A 225 -2.33 -14.51 -6.89
CA ALA A 225 -3.69 -14.30 -7.40
C ALA A 225 -3.75 -13.74 -8.83
N HIS A 226 -2.61 -13.32 -9.42
CA HIS A 226 -2.49 -12.89 -10.81
C HIS A 226 -2.01 -13.99 -11.75
N LEU A 227 -1.64 -15.17 -11.24
CA LEU A 227 -1.34 -16.31 -12.10
C LEU A 227 -2.63 -16.80 -12.80
N PRO A 228 -2.56 -17.28 -14.06
CA PRO A 228 -3.74 -17.66 -14.85
C PRO A 228 -4.64 -18.72 -14.20
N GLU A 229 -4.08 -19.55 -13.32
CA GLU A 229 -4.78 -20.63 -12.61
C GLU A 229 -5.50 -20.17 -11.33
N TYR A 230 -5.25 -18.94 -10.87
CA TYR A 230 -5.70 -18.44 -9.58
C TYR A 230 -6.45 -17.12 -9.70
N ASP A 231 -7.17 -16.80 -8.64
CA ASP A 231 -7.82 -15.53 -8.37
C ASP A 231 -7.67 -15.20 -6.88
N ILE A 232 -8.21 -14.06 -6.42
CA ILE A 232 -8.05 -13.65 -5.02
C ILE A 232 -8.66 -14.65 -4.03
N GLU A 233 -9.77 -15.30 -4.40
CA GLU A 233 -10.49 -16.23 -3.52
C GLU A 233 -9.68 -17.53 -3.38
N THR A 234 -9.24 -18.08 -4.50
CA THR A 234 -8.44 -19.31 -4.54
C THR A 234 -7.05 -19.12 -3.95
N ALA A 235 -6.39 -17.98 -4.21
CA ALA A 235 -5.07 -17.68 -3.64
C ALA A 235 -5.12 -17.50 -2.11
N ARG A 236 -6.23 -16.96 -1.59
CA ARG A 236 -6.47 -16.83 -0.14
C ARG A 236 -6.59 -18.18 0.56
N ASP A 237 -7.19 -19.16 -0.10
CA ASP A 237 -7.43 -20.50 0.47
C ASP A 237 -6.19 -21.41 0.39
N LEU A 238 -5.08 -20.96 -0.24
CA LEU A 238 -3.85 -21.73 -0.33
C LEU A 238 -3.15 -21.87 1.02
N SER A 239 -2.87 -23.11 1.39
CA SER A 239 -1.98 -23.44 2.50
C SER A 239 -0.53 -23.08 2.17
N ASP A 240 0.30 -22.93 3.21
CA ASP A 240 1.73 -22.66 3.04
C ASP A 240 2.44 -23.72 2.19
N ALA A 241 2.07 -24.99 2.36
CA ALA A 241 2.66 -26.08 1.59
C ALA A 241 2.28 -26.00 0.11
N GLU A 242 1.09 -25.50 -0.22
CA GLU A 242 0.67 -25.27 -1.60
C GLU A 242 1.41 -24.08 -2.21
N ILE A 243 1.61 -23.01 -1.43
CA ILE A 243 2.39 -21.84 -1.88
C ILE A 243 3.85 -22.20 -2.08
N GLU A 244 4.46 -22.96 -1.17
CA GLU A 244 5.81 -23.50 -1.35
C GLU A 244 5.94 -24.36 -2.61
N ALA A 245 4.92 -25.18 -2.91
CA ALA A 245 4.91 -25.97 -4.13
C ALA A 245 4.84 -25.11 -5.40
N ILE A 246 4.02 -24.05 -5.41
CA ILE A 246 3.97 -23.07 -6.51
C ILE A 246 5.33 -22.40 -6.68
N ILE A 247 5.92 -21.93 -5.59
CA ILE A 247 7.25 -21.31 -5.59
C ILE A 247 8.30 -22.28 -6.18
N ASP A 248 8.28 -23.54 -5.77
CA ASP A 248 9.20 -24.57 -6.24
C ASP A 248 9.02 -24.90 -7.72
N ASP A 249 7.78 -24.98 -8.21
CA ASP A 249 7.43 -25.21 -9.62
C ASP A 249 7.91 -24.07 -10.54
N HIS A 250 8.01 -22.85 -9.99
CA HIS A 250 8.56 -21.66 -10.65
C HIS A 250 10.05 -21.43 -10.33
N GLU A 251 10.75 -22.43 -9.78
CA GLU A 251 12.18 -22.35 -9.40
C GLU A 251 12.52 -21.18 -8.45
N GLY A 252 11.53 -20.62 -7.75
CA GLY A 252 11.65 -19.47 -6.85
C GLY A 252 11.41 -18.10 -7.49
N ALA A 253 11.30 -18.02 -8.82
CA ALA A 253 11.10 -16.78 -9.55
C ALA A 253 9.80 -16.87 -10.38
N ILE A 254 8.77 -16.16 -9.93
CA ILE A 254 7.44 -16.17 -10.55
C ILE A 254 7.34 -14.97 -11.49
N GLU A 255 7.04 -15.24 -12.76
CA GLU A 255 6.80 -14.22 -13.79
C GLU A 255 5.30 -14.00 -13.95
N PHE A 256 4.91 -12.73 -14.04
CA PHE A 256 3.54 -12.29 -14.19
C PHE A 256 3.42 -11.44 -15.45
N GLU A 257 2.41 -11.73 -16.25
CA GLU A 257 2.06 -10.98 -17.46
C GLU A 257 0.62 -10.46 -17.32
N ASP A 258 0.35 -9.27 -17.85
CA ASP A 258 -1.00 -8.70 -17.97
C ASP A 258 -1.82 -8.71 -16.66
N MET A 259 -1.20 -8.22 -15.59
CA MET A 259 -1.80 -8.16 -14.26
C MET A 259 -2.90 -7.09 -14.18
N GLU A 260 -4.04 -7.41 -13.54
CA GLU A 260 -5.00 -6.39 -13.08
C GLU A 260 -4.27 -5.37 -12.19
N HIS A 261 -4.23 -4.11 -12.63
CA HIS A 261 -3.45 -3.11 -11.93
C HIS A 261 -3.93 -1.70 -12.19
N ALA A 262 -4.22 -0.96 -11.11
CA ALA A 262 -4.88 0.35 -11.11
C ALA A 262 -4.11 1.46 -11.85
N ASP A 263 -2.87 1.22 -12.30
CA ASP A 263 -2.18 2.12 -13.21
C ASP A 263 -3.04 2.45 -14.44
N ASP A 264 -3.81 1.48 -14.93
CA ASP A 264 -4.71 1.60 -16.08
C ASP A 264 -5.77 2.69 -15.87
N VAL A 265 -6.63 2.52 -14.86
CA VAL A 265 -7.73 3.42 -14.51
C VAL A 265 -7.19 4.77 -14.06
N LEU A 266 -6.06 4.81 -13.34
CA LEU A 266 -5.47 6.06 -12.88
C LEU A 266 -4.91 6.91 -14.04
N LEU A 267 -4.32 6.29 -15.06
CA LEU A 267 -3.84 6.99 -16.25
C LEU A 267 -4.99 7.40 -17.17
N GLU A 268 -6.00 6.54 -17.34
CA GLU A 268 -7.21 6.86 -18.10
C GLU A 268 -7.98 8.03 -17.48
N ARG A 269 -8.20 8.00 -16.17
CA ARG A 269 -8.86 9.08 -15.43
C ARG A 269 -8.12 10.40 -15.56
N ALA A 270 -6.79 10.37 -15.61
CA ALA A 270 -5.96 11.56 -15.82
C ALA A 270 -5.93 12.03 -17.29
N GLY A 271 -6.56 11.29 -18.22
CA GLY A 271 -6.62 11.61 -19.64
C GLY A 271 -5.30 11.37 -20.38
N VAL A 272 -4.49 10.41 -19.92
CA VAL A 272 -3.18 10.09 -20.51
C VAL A 272 -3.32 9.14 -21.70
N CYS A 273 -4.03 8.03 -21.54
CA CYS A 273 -4.31 7.00 -22.55
C CYS A 273 -5.57 6.23 -22.17
N ASP A 274 -6.06 5.34 -23.04
CA ASP A 274 -7.15 4.44 -22.68
C ASP A 274 -6.60 3.34 -21.74
N ALA A 275 -7.44 2.79 -20.85
CA ALA A 275 -7.01 1.77 -19.89
C ALA A 275 -6.44 0.51 -20.59
N GLU A 276 -6.95 0.18 -21.78
CA GLU A 276 -6.50 -0.97 -22.58
C GLU A 276 -5.08 -0.82 -23.16
N ASP A 277 -4.53 0.39 -23.16
CA ASP A 277 -3.16 0.67 -23.61
C ASP A 277 -2.13 0.51 -22.48
N VAL A 278 -2.57 0.17 -21.27
CA VAL A 278 -1.70 -0.02 -20.10
C VAL A 278 -1.51 -1.50 -19.82
N THR A 279 -0.27 -1.94 -19.73
CA THR A 279 0.09 -3.32 -19.39
C THR A 279 1.04 -3.33 -18.21
N VAL A 280 0.77 -4.18 -17.23
CA VAL A 280 1.61 -4.36 -16.04
C VAL A 280 2.03 -5.82 -15.91
N GLY A 281 3.33 -6.05 -15.76
CA GLY A 281 3.90 -7.37 -15.50
C GLY A 281 5.19 -7.27 -14.70
N GLY A 282 5.79 -8.41 -14.37
CA GLY A 282 7.05 -8.41 -13.65
C GLY A 282 7.49 -9.76 -13.13
N ILE A 283 8.57 -9.76 -12.35
CA ILE A 283 9.19 -10.96 -11.80
C ILE A 283 9.38 -10.81 -10.29
N LEU A 284 8.83 -11.76 -9.54
CA LEU A 284 9.01 -11.91 -8.10
C LEU A 284 9.96 -13.07 -7.82
N ASP A 285 11.15 -12.77 -7.31
CA ASP A 285 12.10 -13.78 -6.82
C ASP A 285 12.02 -13.85 -5.29
N VAL A 286 11.48 -14.95 -4.78
CA VAL A 286 11.31 -15.19 -3.32
C VAL A 286 12.54 -15.84 -2.68
N ARG A 287 13.59 -16.13 -3.47
CA ARG A 287 14.82 -16.78 -3.02
C ARG A 287 16.05 -15.87 -3.07
N SER A 288 15.91 -14.70 -3.70
CA SER A 288 16.98 -13.70 -3.86
C SER A 288 16.57 -12.34 -3.31
N ASP A 289 17.51 -11.64 -2.67
CA ASP A 289 17.34 -10.22 -2.29
C ASP A 289 17.68 -9.25 -3.43
N GLU A 290 18.42 -9.72 -4.44
CA GLU A 290 18.69 -8.97 -5.65
C GLU A 290 17.44 -8.97 -6.55
N LYS A 291 17.09 -7.79 -7.11
CA LYS A 291 15.99 -7.71 -8.07
C LYS A 291 16.27 -8.60 -9.28
N PRO A 292 15.31 -9.46 -9.69
CA PRO A 292 15.49 -10.33 -10.85
C PRO A 292 15.52 -9.57 -12.18
N THR A 293 14.97 -8.36 -12.19
CA THR A 293 14.97 -7.45 -13.34
C THR A 293 14.89 -6.00 -12.87
N THR A 294 15.40 -5.07 -13.68
CA THR A 294 15.25 -3.63 -13.43
C THR A 294 13.80 -3.23 -13.61
N THR A 295 13.24 -2.57 -12.59
CA THR A 295 11.86 -2.05 -12.64
C THR A 295 11.78 -0.82 -13.55
N THR A 296 10.86 -0.83 -14.51
CA THR A 296 10.70 0.23 -15.50
C THR A 296 9.25 0.57 -15.81
N VAL A 297 9.04 1.79 -16.29
CA VAL A 297 7.85 2.16 -17.06
C VAL A 297 8.27 2.78 -18.39
N SER A 298 7.66 2.35 -19.48
CA SER A 298 7.90 2.85 -20.83
C SER A 298 6.60 3.40 -21.40
N VAL A 299 6.64 4.67 -21.84
CA VAL A 299 5.49 5.34 -22.47
C VAL A 299 5.82 5.55 -23.94
N THR A 300 5.05 4.92 -24.81
CA THR A 300 5.15 5.03 -26.26
C THR A 300 4.02 5.87 -26.81
N GLY A 301 4.33 6.74 -27.76
CA GLY A 301 3.32 7.56 -28.42
C GLY A 301 3.82 8.25 -29.66
N THR A 302 2.93 9.04 -30.26
CA THR A 302 3.22 9.86 -31.43
C THR A 302 3.47 11.30 -30.99
N THR A 303 4.56 11.90 -31.45
CA THR A 303 4.91 13.31 -31.16
C THR A 303 4.18 14.28 -32.08
N PHE A 304 4.22 15.58 -31.77
CA PHE A 304 3.62 16.61 -32.64
C PHE A 304 4.27 16.71 -34.03
N ASP A 305 5.50 16.22 -34.17
CA ASP A 305 6.23 16.11 -35.44
C ASP A 305 5.80 14.88 -36.27
N GLY A 306 4.94 14.01 -35.73
CA GLY A 306 4.45 12.79 -36.37
C GLY A 306 5.37 11.58 -36.22
N GLU A 307 6.40 11.67 -35.37
CA GLU A 307 7.32 10.56 -35.07
C GLU A 307 6.79 9.72 -33.91
N THR A 308 6.88 8.40 -34.03
CA THR A 308 6.66 7.45 -32.91
C THR A 308 7.93 7.35 -32.08
N ALA A 309 7.82 7.52 -30.77
CA ALA A 309 8.96 7.39 -29.85
C ALA A 309 8.51 6.82 -28.49
N THR A 310 9.49 6.36 -27.71
CA THR A 310 9.28 5.80 -26.36
C THR A 310 10.17 6.51 -25.36
N ASN A 311 9.58 6.99 -24.26
CA ASN A 311 10.28 7.48 -23.09
C ASN A 311 10.29 6.38 -22.02
N THR A 312 11.44 6.10 -21.39
CA THR A 312 11.55 5.07 -20.34
C THR A 312 12.09 5.65 -19.04
N PHE A 313 11.38 5.41 -17.94
CA PHE A 313 11.83 5.66 -16.58
C PHE A 313 12.26 4.34 -15.92
N ARG A 314 13.40 4.35 -15.19
CA ARG A 314 14.01 3.15 -14.61
C ARG A 314 14.34 3.39 -13.15
N LEU A 315 13.96 2.45 -12.29
CA LEU A 315 14.37 2.44 -10.90
C LEU A 315 15.70 1.71 -10.77
N ASP A 316 16.62 2.24 -9.97
CA ASP A 316 17.90 1.58 -9.70
C ASP A 316 17.67 0.26 -8.94
N ASP A 317 18.43 -0.79 -9.26
CA ASP A 317 18.25 -2.11 -8.66
C ASP A 317 18.53 -2.11 -7.14
N ALA A 318 19.29 -1.12 -6.64
CA ALA A 318 19.53 -0.94 -5.21
C ALA A 318 18.35 -0.32 -4.45
N THR A 319 17.31 0.15 -5.14
CA THR A 319 16.09 0.66 -4.49
C THR A 319 15.12 -0.50 -4.24
N SER A 320 14.93 -0.90 -2.99
CA SER A 320 14.06 -2.02 -2.65
C SER A 320 12.57 -1.74 -2.94
N MET A 321 11.73 -2.77 -2.90
CA MET A 321 10.28 -2.61 -3.01
C MET A 321 9.75 -1.65 -1.93
N GLU A 322 10.18 -1.84 -0.69
CA GLU A 322 9.75 -1.06 0.46
C GLU A 322 10.12 0.42 0.31
N ALA A 323 11.30 0.72 -0.22
CA ALA A 323 11.71 2.10 -0.50
C ALA A 323 10.85 2.73 -1.61
N ASN A 324 10.59 1.98 -2.68
CA ASN A 324 9.79 2.43 -3.82
C ASN A 324 8.29 2.49 -3.53
N VAL A 325 7.79 1.86 -2.46
CA VAL A 325 6.41 2.01 -1.99
C VAL A 325 6.29 3.12 -0.95
N ASN A 326 7.07 3.06 0.13
CA ASN A 326 6.89 3.95 1.28
C ASN A 326 7.41 5.37 1.03
N GLY A 327 8.48 5.51 0.26
CA GLY A 327 8.99 6.83 -0.12
C GLY A 327 7.94 7.67 -0.86
N PRO A 328 7.36 7.14 -1.96
CA PRO A 328 6.24 7.76 -2.66
C PRO A 328 5.00 7.92 -1.81
N ALA A 329 4.58 6.91 -1.04
CA ALA A 329 3.39 7.00 -0.18
C ALA A 329 3.46 8.20 0.76
N LEU A 330 4.59 8.39 1.47
CA LEU A 330 4.77 9.55 2.35
C LEU A 330 4.89 10.87 1.57
N GLY A 331 5.43 10.84 0.34
CA GLY A 331 5.50 12.02 -0.51
C GLY A 331 4.14 12.47 -1.03
N TYR A 332 3.28 11.52 -1.42
CA TYR A 332 1.90 11.76 -1.79
C TYR A 332 1.04 12.13 -0.59
N LEU A 333 1.30 11.57 0.59
CA LEU A 333 0.67 12.00 1.85
C LEU A 333 0.88 13.50 2.08
N LYS A 334 2.13 13.98 1.98
CA LYS A 334 2.44 15.42 2.10
C LYS A 334 1.72 16.26 1.04
N ALA A 335 1.63 15.76 -0.20
CA ALA A 335 0.92 16.44 -1.28
C ALA A 335 -0.59 16.50 -1.01
N GLY A 336 -1.18 15.41 -0.53
CA GLY A 336 -2.57 15.31 -0.10
C GLY A 336 -2.88 16.30 1.02
N VAL A 337 -2.03 16.37 2.05
CA VAL A 337 -2.25 17.30 3.20
C VAL A 337 -2.20 18.75 2.73
N ARG A 338 -1.28 19.07 1.82
CA ARG A 338 -1.21 20.41 1.23
C ARG A 338 -2.49 20.77 0.46
N ARG A 339 -3.06 19.83 -0.30
CA ARG A 339 -4.32 20.01 -1.03
C ARG A 339 -5.52 20.12 -0.11
N ASN A 340 -5.62 19.23 0.87
CA ASN A 340 -6.66 19.27 1.89
C ASN A 340 -6.69 20.63 2.60
N ARG A 341 -5.53 21.13 3.05
CA ARG A 341 -5.39 22.47 3.67
C ARG A 341 -5.73 23.63 2.72
N ALA A 342 -5.71 23.40 1.41
CA ALA A 342 -6.12 24.36 0.38
C ALA A 342 -7.63 24.29 0.05
N GLY A 343 -8.37 23.36 0.65
CA GLY A 343 -9.79 23.13 0.38
C GLY A 343 -10.03 22.26 -0.85
N GLU A 344 -9.04 21.46 -1.27
CA GLU A 344 -9.15 20.50 -2.36
C GLU A 344 -9.36 19.09 -1.79
N TYR A 345 -10.59 18.60 -1.94
CA TYR A 345 -11.09 17.34 -1.40
C TYR A 345 -11.51 16.39 -2.52
N GLY A 346 -11.90 15.17 -2.18
CA GLY A 346 -12.26 14.12 -3.16
C GLY A 346 -11.15 13.08 -3.32
N VAL A 347 -11.21 12.31 -4.41
CA VAL A 347 -10.27 11.21 -4.70
C VAL A 347 -9.23 11.66 -5.73
N PHE A 348 -7.96 11.38 -5.46
CA PHE A 348 -6.85 11.72 -6.33
C PHE A 348 -5.88 10.54 -6.48
N GLY A 349 -5.20 10.51 -7.62
CA GLY A 349 -4.18 9.51 -7.93
C GLY A 349 -2.80 10.09 -8.19
N PRO A 350 -1.77 9.25 -8.25
CA PRO A 350 -0.40 9.62 -8.61
C PRO A 350 -0.25 10.28 -9.98
N ALA A 351 -1.16 9.98 -10.93
CA ALA A 351 -1.16 10.60 -12.25
C ALA A 351 -1.58 12.09 -12.21
N GLU A 352 -2.25 12.52 -11.14
CA GLU A 352 -2.82 13.87 -10.99
C GLU A 352 -2.02 14.74 -10.01
N LEU A 353 -1.10 14.13 -9.27
CA LEU A 353 -0.37 14.73 -8.16
C LEU A 353 1.14 14.71 -8.40
N MET A 354 1.81 15.78 -7.98
CA MET A 354 3.26 15.78 -7.82
C MET A 354 3.57 15.51 -6.34
N PRO A 355 4.29 14.42 -5.98
CA PRO A 355 4.62 14.13 -4.60
C PRO A 355 5.59 15.17 -4.02
N GLY A 356 5.47 15.44 -2.71
CA GLY A 356 6.40 16.30 -1.98
C GLY A 356 7.57 15.50 -1.43
N PHE A 357 8.81 15.98 -1.60
CA PHE A 357 9.99 15.28 -1.05
C PHE A 357 10.06 15.33 0.47
#